data_AF-A0A7Y3DA03-F1
#
_entry.id   AF-A0A7Y3DA03-F1
#
_cell.length_a   1.000
_cell.length_b   1.000
_cell.length_c   1.000
_cell.angle_alpha   90.00
_cell.angle_beta   90.00
_cell.angle_gamma   90.00
#
_symmetry.space_group_name_H-M   'P 1'
#
loop_
_entity.id
_entity.type
_entity.pdbx_description
1 polymer ?
#
loop_
_entity_poly.entity_id
_entity_poly.type
_entity_poly.pdbx_seq_one_letter_code
_entity_poly.pdbx_strand_id
1 'polypeptide(L)' 'VREFELDYVYALENGGAPGEVRARRVRVDTRPVPFRPDWVEIVSGVPDGAQLAVSGLDKLRDGERVRVEAGGVP' A
#
# COMPACT_ATOMS: atom_id res chain seq x y z
N VAL A 1 -18.34 -16.40 1.08
CA VAL A 1 -18.08 -14.95 1.19
C VAL A 1 -16.58 -14.81 1.38
N ARG A 2 -15.84 -14.14 0.47
CA ARG A 2 -14.41 -13.83 0.66
C ARG A 2 -14.37 -12.50 1.41
N GLU A 3 -14.17 -12.54 2.72
CA GLU A 3 -14.31 -11.35 3.59
C GLU A 3 -13.10 -10.41 3.59
N PHE A 4 -11.98 -10.77 2.93
CA PHE A 4 -10.73 -10.01 3.01
C PHE A 4 -9.92 -10.01 1.71
N GLU A 5 -10.57 -9.85 0.55
CA GLU A 5 -9.84 -9.62 -0.70
C GLU A 5 -9.45 -8.13 -0.78
N LEU A 6 -8.16 -7.84 -0.61
CA LEU A 6 -7.61 -6.51 -0.83
C LEU A 6 -7.31 -6.39 -2.33
N ASP A 7 -8.11 -5.62 -3.07
CA ASP A 7 -7.96 -5.48 -4.52
C ASP A 7 -6.85 -4.49 -4.94
N TYR A 8 -6.49 -3.57 -4.04
CA TYR A 8 -5.50 -2.55 -4.31
C TYR A 8 -4.80 -2.04 -3.05
N VAL A 9 -3.60 -1.50 -3.25
CA VAL A 9 -2.84 -0.76 -2.23
C VAL A 9 -2.44 0.61 -2.77
N TYR A 10 -1.97 1.47 -1.87
CA TYR A 10 -1.29 2.70 -2.25
C TYR A 10 0.23 2.53 -2.07
N ALA A 11 0.93 2.43 -3.20
CA ALA A 11 2.40 2.47 -3.23
C ALA A 11 2.88 3.92 -3.19
N LEU A 12 3.95 4.17 -2.45
CA LEU A 12 4.58 5.48 -2.36
C LEU A 12 5.73 5.56 -3.36
N GLU A 13 5.61 6.47 -4.31
CA GLU A 13 6.60 6.69 -5.37
C GLU A 13 7.18 8.10 -5.29
N ASN A 14 8.40 8.29 -5.80
CA ASN A 14 9.01 9.61 -5.92
C ASN A 14 8.27 10.42 -7.01
N GLY A 15 7.82 11.63 -6.68
CA GLY A 15 7.06 12.50 -7.58
C GLY A 15 7.89 13.28 -8.60
N GLY A 16 9.20 13.07 -8.67
CA GLY A 16 10.11 13.68 -9.62
C GLY A 16 10.82 14.94 -9.11
N ALA A 17 10.30 15.59 -8.05
CA ALA A 17 11.00 16.67 -7.35
C ALA A 17 11.64 16.15 -6.04
N PRO A 18 12.77 16.74 -5.59
CA PRO A 18 13.40 16.36 -4.32
C PRO A 18 12.41 16.43 -3.15
N GLY A 19 12.23 15.31 -2.44
CA GLY A 19 11.31 15.20 -1.31
C GLY A 19 9.83 15.13 -1.68
N GLU A 20 9.48 15.06 -2.97
CA GLU A 20 8.11 14.81 -3.40
C GLU A 20 7.80 13.32 -3.37
N VAL A 21 6.75 12.95 -2.64
CA VAL A 21 6.21 11.60 -2.60
C VAL A 21 4.77 11.64 -3.11
N ARG A 22 4.41 10.65 -3.92
CA ARG A 22 3.06 10.48 -4.45
C ARG A 22 2.52 9.11 -4.08
N ALA A 23 1.24 9.08 -3.73
CA ALA A 23 0.51 7.84 -3.58
C ALA A 23 0.02 7.37 -4.94
N ARG A 24 0.34 6.13 -5.31
CA ARG A 24 -0.13 5.47 -6.52
C ARG A 24 -0.98 4.29 -6.16
N ARG A 25 -2.19 4.24 -6.72
CA ARG A 25 -3.09 3.11 -6.51
C ARG A 25 -2.66 1.96 -7.42
N VAL A 26 -2.29 0.84 -6.81
CA VAL A 26 -1.77 -0.33 -7.51
C VAL A 26 -2.69 -1.50 -7.22
N ARG A 27 -3.17 -2.18 -8.27
CA ARG A 27 -3.92 -3.43 -8.11
C ARG A 27 -2.99 -4.54 -7.65
N VAL A 28 -3.48 -5.37 -6.75
CA VAL A 28 -2.72 -6.49 -6.21
C VAL A 28 -3.55 -7.75 -6.26
N ASP A 29 -2.88 -8.88 -6.51
CA ASP A 29 -3.45 -10.18 -6.20
C ASP A 29 -3.06 -10.54 -4.77
N THR A 30 -3.99 -11.12 -4.03
CA THR A 30 -3.78 -11.50 -2.64
C THR A 30 -4.20 -12.93 -2.35
N ARG A 31 -3.58 -13.51 -1.31
CA ARG A 31 -4.01 -14.78 -0.73
C ARG A 31 -4.06 -14.71 0.80
N PRO A 32 -4.96 -15.46 1.45
CA PRO A 32 -5.00 -15.53 2.91
C PRO A 32 -3.76 -16.24 3.45
N VAL A 33 -3.32 -15.83 4.65
CA VAL A 33 -2.23 -16.49 5.36
C VAL A 33 -2.79 -17.58 6.30
N PRO A 34 -2.40 -18.86 6.14
CA PRO A 34 -2.87 -19.93 7.02
C PRO A 34 -2.63 -19.62 8.50
N PHE A 35 -3.63 -19.88 9.33
CA PHE A 35 -3.59 -19.65 10.79
C PHE A 35 -3.40 -18.18 11.23
N ARG A 36 -3.53 -17.22 10.31
CA ARG A 36 -3.43 -15.76 10.58
C ARG A 36 -4.58 -15.04 9.84
N PRO A 37 -5.82 -15.08 10.38
CA PRO A 37 -7.00 -14.58 9.68
C PRO A 37 -6.96 -13.08 9.40
N ASP A 38 -6.28 -12.30 10.23
CA ASP A 38 -6.14 -10.84 10.05
C ASP A 38 -5.00 -10.47 9.08
N TRP A 39 -4.36 -11.46 8.47
CA TRP A 39 -3.20 -11.28 7.60
C TRP A 39 -3.52 -11.71 6.17
N VAL A 40 -3.07 -10.89 5.24
CA VAL A 40 -3.15 -11.14 3.81
C VAL A 40 -1.75 -11.05 3.22
N GLU A 41 -1.43 -11.95 2.30
CA GLU A 41 -0.17 -11.90 1.55
C GLU A 41 -0.44 -11.36 0.14
N ILE A 42 0.33 -10.35 -0.25
CA ILE A 42 0.36 -9.83 -1.61
C ILE A 42 1.23 -10.76 -2.44
N VAL A 43 0.66 -11.38 -3.48
CA VAL A 43 1.37 -12.33 -4.35
C VAL A 43 1.83 -11.70 -5.66
N SER A 44 1.24 -10.57 -6.06
CA SER A 44 1.56 -9.86 -7.28
C SER A 44 1.18 -8.38 -7.20
N GLY A 45 1.66 -7.58 -8.15
CA GLY A 45 1.21 -6.20 -8.38
C GLY A 45 2.13 -5.12 -7.82
N VAL A 46 2.92 -5.44 -6.80
CA VAL A 46 3.85 -4.49 -6.16
C VAL A 46 5.27 -5.09 -6.14
N PRO A 47 6.32 -4.32 -6.47
CA PRO A 47 7.70 -4.81 -6.42
C PRO A 47 8.21 -4.94 -4.97
N ASP A 48 9.18 -5.83 -4.77
CA ASP A 48 9.87 -5.97 -3.49
C ASP A 48 10.49 -4.65 -3.02
N GLY A 49 10.40 -4.39 -1.71
CA GLY A 49 10.91 -3.16 -1.11
C GLY A 49 10.07 -1.91 -1.38
N ALA A 50 8.93 -2.03 -2.08
CA ALA A 50 8.00 -0.92 -2.23
C ALA A 50 7.50 -0.43 -0.86
N GLN A 51 7.45 0.89 -0.71
CA GLN A 51 6.83 1.50 0.45
C GLN A 51 5.32 1.59 0.23
N LEU A 52 4.55 1.08 1.18
CA LEU A 52 3.10 1.08 1.12
C LEU A 52 2.53 2.00 2.21
N ALA A 53 1.45 2.70 1.88
CA ALA A 53 0.66 3.37 2.90
C ALA A 53 -0.15 2.33 3.67
N VAL A 54 -0.12 2.43 5.00
CA VAL A 54 -0.88 1.56 5.93
C VAL A 54 -1.90 2.33 6.76
N SER A 55 -1.93 3.66 6.63
CA SER A 55 -2.80 4.56 7.36
C SER A 55 -3.28 5.71 6.46
N GLY A 56 -4.38 6.37 6.87
CA GLY A 56 -4.98 7.47 6.10
C GLY A 56 -5.53 7.08 4.73
N LEU A 57 -5.80 5.79 4.50
CA LEU A 57 -6.15 5.21 3.21
C LEU A 57 -7.44 5.80 2.60
N ASP A 58 -8.39 6.22 3.45
CA ASP A 58 -9.66 6.84 3.04
C ASP A 58 -9.48 8.21 2.38
N LYS A 59 -8.34 8.86 2.62
CA LYS A 59 -8.03 10.20 2.11
C LYS A 59 -7.20 10.17 0.84
N LEU A 60 -6.50 9.05 0.59
CA LEU A 60 -5.59 8.91 -0.52
C LEU A 60 -6.33 8.80 -1.85
N ARG A 61 -5.76 9.46 -2.86
CA ARG A 61 -6.17 9.34 -4.27
C ARG A 61 -4.98 8.92 -5.13
N ASP A 62 -5.27 8.31 -6.27
CA ASP A 62 -4.24 7.96 -7.23
C ASP A 62 -3.53 9.22 -7.77
N GLY A 63 -2.20 9.21 -7.74
CA GLY A 63 -1.34 10.32 -8.16
C GLY A 63 -1.26 11.47 -7.17
N GLU A 64 -1.91 11.37 -6.00
CA GLU A 64 -1.96 12.42 -5.00
C GLU A 64 -0.59 12.64 -4.34
N ARG A 65 -0.21 13.90 -4.19
CA ARG A 65 1.00 14.26 -3.44
C ARG A 65 0.73 14.10 -1.96
N VAL A 66 1.60 13.35 -1.28
CA VAL A 66 1.47 13.05 0.14
C VAL A 66 2.71 13.49 0.90
N ARG A 67 2.53 13.71 2.20
CA ARG A 67 3.64 13.84 3.15
C ARG A 67 3.71 12.56 3.95
N VAL A 68 4.88 11.93 3.95
CA VAL A 68 5.12 10.74 4.79
C VAL A 68 5.50 11.23 6.18
N GLU A 69 4.67 10.92 7.16
CA GLU A 69 5.10 10.94 8.55
C GLU A 69 5.87 9.64 8.77
N ALA A 70 7.12 9.73 9.21
CA ALA A 70 7.93 8.55 9.45
C ALA A 70 7.28 7.70 10.56
N GLY A 71 6.45 6.75 10.16
CA GLY A 71 5.97 5.68 11.00
C GLY A 71 7.15 4.75 11.26
N GLY A 72 7.88 5.00 12.35
CA GLY A 72 8.77 4.00 12.91
C GLY A 72 7.94 2.77 13.24
N VAL A 73 8.28 1.64 12.63
CA VAL A 73 7.86 0.34 13.14
C VAL A 73 8.51 0.21 14.51
N PRO A 74 7.77 -0.01 15.62
CA PRO A 74 8.38 -0.37 16.89
C PRO A 74 9.11 -1.72 16.80
#